data_AF-A0A2N6ACT0-F1
#
_entry.id   AF-A0A2N6ACT0-F1
#
_cell.length_a   1.000
_cell.length_b   1.000
_cell.length_c   1.000
_cell.angle_alpha   90.00
_cell.angle_beta   90.00
_cell.angle_gamma   90.00
#
_symmetry.space_group_name_H-M   'P 1'
#
loop_
_entity.id
_entity.type
_entity.pdbx_description
1 polymer ?
#
loop_
_entity_poly.entity_id
_entity_poly.type
_entity_poly.pdbx_seq_one_letter_code
_entity_poly.pdbx_strand_id
1 'polypeptide(L)'
;MSKGLKVGLWIGMPLLVIILFVVYKFTTSQLTGATSLNNYRGEYAMDTGDSFGLAVTEGLEMSAKKSAYDDSRPSPQMMPETGGDSVVQERLIIKTGNMSMVVENVRDAIKKVGEYAVEQGGFIVNSDVSKSGLALYGNITVRVPVASFDEGLEVVKEYGEVTSQRVNGQDVTEEFVDLDAQVNNLRATEKQFLEIMKKATEIEDILNVQREISRVRGDIDRIEGRMKYLRQSADLSTLTVHFSTDPSVLPAWDEEDT
;
A
#
# COMPACT_ATOMS: atom_id res chain seq x y z
N MET A 1 -72.17 0.87 -11.03
CA MET A 1 -71.00 1.05 -10.13
C MET A 1 -70.66 -0.34 -9.61
N SER A 2 -69.44 -0.90 -9.64
CA SER A 2 -68.10 -0.41 -9.95
C SER A 2 -67.34 -1.46 -10.78
N LYS A 3 -66.36 -1.01 -11.57
CA LYS A 3 -65.36 -1.84 -12.25
C LYS A 3 -64.21 -2.13 -11.26
N GLY A 4 -63.65 -3.34 -11.29
CA GLY A 4 -62.42 -3.71 -10.58
C GLY A 4 -61.62 -4.71 -11.41
N LEU A 5 -60.68 -4.19 -12.19
CA LEU A 5 -59.79 -4.91 -13.10
C LEU A 5 -58.63 -5.54 -12.30
N LYS A 6 -58.46 -6.87 -12.33
CA LYS A 6 -57.28 -7.56 -11.77
C LYS A 6 -56.22 -7.68 -12.87
N VAL A 7 -55.17 -6.87 -12.79
CA VAL A 7 -53.95 -7.01 -13.60
C VAL A 7 -52.77 -7.19 -12.65
N GLY A 8 -51.97 -8.24 -12.85
CA GLY A 8 -50.62 -8.31 -12.30
C GLY A 8 -50.21 -9.69 -11.81
N LEU A 9 -49.77 -10.57 -12.72
CA LEU A 9 -48.86 -11.67 -12.36
C LEU A 9 -48.13 -12.30 -13.57
N TRP A 10 -47.48 -11.54 -14.46
CA TRP A 10 -46.77 -12.13 -15.63
C TRP A 10 -45.44 -11.42 -15.99
N ILE A 11 -44.70 -10.88 -15.02
CA ILE A 11 -43.43 -10.17 -15.27
C ILE A 11 -42.20 -10.86 -14.64
N GLY A 12 -42.39 -11.90 -13.81
CA GLY A 12 -41.28 -12.57 -13.10
C GLY A 12 -40.47 -13.60 -13.90
N MET A 13 -41.03 -14.16 -14.98
CA MET A 13 -40.38 -15.26 -15.73
C MET A 13 -39.18 -14.85 -16.62
N PRO A 14 -39.17 -13.71 -17.35
CA PRO A 14 -38.06 -13.40 -18.26
C PRO A 14 -36.76 -13.01 -17.54
N LEU A 15 -36.84 -12.48 -16.32
CA LEU A 15 -35.66 -12.07 -15.53
C LEU A 15 -34.83 -13.26 -15.03
N LEU A 16 -35.49 -14.39 -14.71
CA LEU A 16 -34.81 -15.60 -14.22
C LEU A 16 -33.99 -16.29 -15.31
N VAL A 17 -34.46 -16.25 -16.57
CA VAL A 17 -33.76 -16.84 -17.72
C VAL A 17 -32.50 -16.05 -18.08
N ILE A 18 -32.54 -14.73 -17.95
CA ILE A 18 -31.38 -13.86 -18.22
C ILE A 18 -30.27 -14.09 -17.18
N ILE A 19 -30.62 -14.23 -15.90
CA ILE A 19 -29.64 -14.50 -14.84
C ILE A 19 -28.95 -15.87 -15.05
N LEU A 20 -29.71 -16.91 -15.42
CA LEU A 20 -29.15 -18.22 -15.74
C LEU A 20 -28.20 -18.21 -16.94
N PHE A 21 -28.50 -17.39 -17.96
CA PHE A 21 -27.62 -17.24 -19.13
C PHE A 21 -26.31 -16.52 -18.80
N VAL A 22 -26.35 -15.50 -17.93
CA VAL A 22 -25.16 -14.76 -17.48
C VAL A 22 -24.24 -15.66 -16.64
N VAL A 23 -24.80 -16.46 -15.72
CA VAL A 23 -24.02 -17.41 -14.91
C VAL A 23 -23.38 -18.48 -15.79
N TYR A 24 -24.11 -19.02 -16.78
CA TYR A 24 -23.57 -20.03 -17.70
C TYR A 24 -22.38 -19.52 -18.54
N LYS A 25 -22.40 -18.25 -18.96
CA LYS A 25 -21.29 -17.63 -19.70
C LYS A 25 -20.10 -17.26 -18.82
N PHE A 26 -20.31 -17.02 -17.53
CA PHE A 26 -19.23 -16.67 -16.60
C PHE A 26 -18.39 -17.89 -16.18
N THR A 27 -19.00 -19.07 -16.00
CA THR A 27 -18.24 -20.28 -15.61
C THR A 27 -17.38 -20.83 -16.74
N THR A 28 -17.72 -20.55 -17.99
CA THR A 28 -17.00 -21.10 -19.17
C THR A 28 -15.78 -20.27 -19.57
N SER A 29 -15.58 -19.05 -19.03
CA SER A 29 -14.44 -18.19 -19.40
C SER A 29 -13.18 -18.37 -18.55
N GLN A 30 -13.17 -19.29 -17.57
CA GLN A 30 -12.01 -19.50 -16.67
C GLN A 30 -11.24 -20.81 -16.89
N LEU A 31 -11.40 -21.45 -18.05
CA LEU A 31 -10.73 -22.72 -18.36
C LEU A 31 -10.21 -22.78 -19.80
N THR A 32 -9.47 -21.75 -20.24
CA THR A 32 -8.58 -21.87 -21.41
C THR A 32 -7.45 -20.86 -21.31
N GLY A 33 -6.26 -21.33 -20.94
CA GLY A 33 -5.06 -20.49 -20.87
C GLY A 33 -3.86 -21.24 -20.28
N ALA A 34 -3.46 -22.34 -20.90
CA ALA A 34 -2.21 -23.02 -20.60
C ALA A 34 -1.05 -22.41 -21.41
N THR A 35 0.15 -22.45 -20.81
CA THR A 35 1.52 -22.37 -21.38
C THR A 35 2.13 -21.00 -21.73
N SER A 36 3.14 -20.60 -20.93
CA SER A 36 4.49 -20.20 -21.38
C SER A 36 5.42 -19.98 -20.17
N LEU A 37 6.47 -20.79 -20.02
CA LEU A 37 7.59 -20.52 -19.10
C LEU A 37 8.68 -19.82 -19.91
N ASN A 38 8.89 -18.54 -19.63
CA ASN A 38 9.90 -17.73 -20.30
C ASN A 38 11.19 -17.69 -19.47
N ASN A 39 12.28 -18.18 -20.07
CA ASN A 39 13.65 -18.04 -19.62
C ASN A 39 14.11 -16.59 -19.76
N TYR A 40 14.52 -15.96 -18.66
CA TYR A 40 15.38 -14.78 -18.66
C TYR A 40 16.38 -14.89 -17.50
N ARG A 41 17.57 -15.41 -17.80
CA ARG A 41 18.76 -15.32 -16.94
C ARG A 41 19.79 -14.52 -17.72
N GLY A 42 19.80 -13.21 -17.50
CA GLY A 42 20.80 -12.29 -18.04
C GLY A 42 22.03 -12.27 -17.14
N GLU A 43 23.12 -12.78 -17.68
CA GLU A 43 24.44 -12.91 -17.07
C GLU A 43 25.25 -11.63 -17.32
N TYR A 44 25.69 -10.93 -16.26
CA TYR A 44 26.65 -9.84 -16.38
C TYR A 44 28.06 -10.38 -16.20
N ALA A 45 28.74 -10.64 -17.32
CA ALA A 45 30.17 -10.86 -17.36
C ALA A 45 30.88 -9.49 -17.36
N MET A 46 31.74 -9.25 -16.37
CA MET A 46 32.57 -8.05 -16.26
C MET A 46 33.84 -8.27 -17.10
N ASP A 47 33.94 -7.52 -18.19
CA ASP A 47 35.08 -7.46 -19.09
C ASP A 47 36.25 -6.73 -18.40
N THR A 48 37.37 -7.41 -18.22
CA THR A 48 38.60 -6.84 -17.65
C THR A 48 39.60 -6.66 -18.78
N GLY A 49 39.58 -5.47 -19.38
CA GLY A 49 40.54 -5.06 -20.40
C GLY A 49 41.89 -4.70 -19.78
N ASP A 50 42.93 -5.39 -20.24
CA ASP A 50 44.31 -5.23 -19.85
C ASP A 50 45.07 -4.26 -20.79
N SER A 51 46.11 -3.64 -20.25
CA SER A 51 47.25 -2.97 -20.90
C SER A 51 47.06 -1.62 -21.62
N PHE A 52 47.85 -0.61 -21.21
CA PHE A 52 49.05 -0.16 -21.94
C PHE A 52 49.81 0.91 -21.13
N GLY A 53 51.07 0.63 -20.81
CA GLY A 53 51.99 1.60 -20.22
C GLY A 53 52.74 2.42 -21.26
N LEU A 54 53.24 3.60 -20.87
CA LEU A 54 54.36 4.29 -21.53
C LEU A 54 54.98 5.38 -20.63
N ALA A 55 56.23 5.10 -20.24
CA ALA A 55 57.42 5.96 -20.09
C ALA A 55 57.35 7.41 -19.56
N VAL A 56 57.97 7.57 -18.38
CA VAL A 56 59.02 8.55 -17.98
C VAL A 56 59.41 9.66 -18.97
N THR A 57 59.37 10.92 -18.51
CA THR A 57 60.39 11.96 -18.78
C THR A 57 60.46 12.99 -17.63
N GLU A 58 61.65 13.56 -17.47
CA GLU A 58 62.19 14.38 -16.36
C GLU A 58 61.67 15.84 -16.28
N GLY A 59 61.75 16.42 -15.07
CA GLY A 59 62.49 17.68 -14.89
C GLY A 59 61.76 18.94 -14.38
N LEU A 60 62.17 19.40 -13.18
CA LEU A 60 62.07 20.75 -12.56
C LEU A 60 60.66 21.23 -12.14
N GLU A 61 60.42 21.78 -10.94
CA GLU A 61 61.22 22.76 -10.19
C GLU A 61 61.21 22.54 -8.65
N MET A 62 62.36 22.81 -8.03
CA MET A 62 62.47 23.15 -6.60
C MET A 62 62.05 24.61 -6.37
N SER A 63 61.42 24.91 -5.24
CA SER A 63 61.97 25.90 -4.29
C SER A 63 61.08 26.02 -3.04
N ALA A 64 61.56 25.42 -1.95
CA ALA A 64 61.09 25.69 -0.61
C ALA A 64 61.40 27.15 -0.23
N LYS A 65 60.35 27.94 0.04
CA LYS A 65 60.49 29.20 0.76
C LYS A 65 59.66 29.15 2.04
N LYS A 66 60.38 29.04 3.15
CA LYS A 66 59.91 29.17 4.53
C LYS A 66 59.36 30.59 4.70
N SER A 67 58.03 30.74 4.74
CA SER A 67 57.36 32.00 5.04
C SER A 67 56.79 31.95 6.45
N ALA A 68 57.04 33.01 7.20
CA ALA A 68 56.66 33.19 8.59
C ALA A 68 55.14 33.03 8.78
N TYR A 69 54.77 32.34 9.86
CA TYR A 69 53.40 32.18 10.32
C TYR A 69 52.97 33.52 10.96
N ASP A 70 52.22 34.31 10.19
CA ASP A 70 51.48 35.48 10.66
C ASP A 70 50.14 34.99 11.21
N ASP A 71 50.01 35.06 12.54
CA ASP A 71 48.82 34.68 13.30
C ASP A 71 47.78 35.80 13.21
N SER A 72 47.06 35.82 12.08
CA SER A 72 45.91 36.69 11.86
C SER A 72 44.83 35.92 11.08
N ARG A 73 44.30 34.85 11.67
CA ARG A 73 43.10 34.18 11.13
C ARG A 73 41.85 35.00 11.48
N PRO A 74 41.01 35.39 10.49
CA PRO A 74 39.68 35.89 10.78
C PRO A 74 38.86 34.79 11.44
N SER A 75 38.15 35.13 12.52
CA SER A 75 37.21 34.25 13.21
C SER A 75 36.27 33.57 12.22
N PRO A 76 35.94 32.27 12.39
CA PRO A 76 34.92 31.62 11.58
C PRO A 76 33.62 32.41 11.68
N GLN A 77 33.20 33.04 10.58
CA GLN A 77 31.87 33.58 10.46
C GLN A 77 30.92 32.38 10.51
N MET A 78 30.17 32.28 11.61
CA MET A 78 29.03 31.37 11.70
C MET A 78 28.14 31.68 10.51
N MET A 79 28.10 30.75 9.55
CA MET A 79 27.03 30.75 8.56
C MET A 79 25.72 30.74 9.35
N PRO A 80 24.71 31.52 8.96
CA PRO A 80 23.39 31.37 9.55
C PRO A 80 23.01 29.91 9.35
N GLU A 81 22.81 29.18 10.45
CA GLU A 81 22.05 27.95 10.41
C GLU A 81 20.72 28.34 9.78
N THR A 82 20.59 28.04 8.49
CA THR A 82 19.30 28.04 7.85
C THR A 82 18.59 26.92 8.56
N GLY A 83 17.84 27.27 9.61
CA GLY A 83 16.84 26.44 10.20
C GLY A 83 15.91 26.09 9.06
N GLY A 84 16.23 24.98 8.40
CA GLY A 84 15.31 24.29 7.53
C GLY A 84 14.18 23.96 8.45
N ASP A 85 13.13 24.79 8.36
CA ASP A 85 11.81 24.45 8.81
C ASP A 85 11.50 23.17 8.05
N SER A 86 11.86 22.05 8.67
CA SER A 86 11.62 20.72 8.14
C SER A 86 10.12 20.62 8.15
N VAL A 87 9.51 21.03 7.04
CA VAL A 87 8.11 20.78 6.72
C VAL A 87 7.95 19.32 7.07
N VAL A 88 7.25 19.05 8.18
CA VAL A 88 6.98 17.70 8.63
C VAL A 88 6.11 17.12 7.53
N GLN A 89 6.75 16.45 6.59
CA GLN A 89 6.05 15.74 5.54
C GLN A 89 5.26 14.68 6.28
N GLU A 90 3.94 14.78 6.17
CA GLU A 90 3.02 13.82 6.75
C GLU A 90 3.43 12.43 6.25
N ARG A 91 3.91 11.58 7.15
CA ARG A 91 4.35 10.24 6.81
C ARG A 91 3.13 9.35 6.65
N LEU A 92 3.03 8.67 5.51
CA LEU A 92 2.01 7.66 5.29
C LEU A 92 2.56 6.31 5.75
N ILE A 93 2.13 5.84 6.93
CA ILE A 93 2.56 4.55 7.49
C ILE A 93 1.35 3.64 7.61
N ILE A 94 1.37 2.51 6.89
CA ILE A 94 0.38 1.45 7.03
C ILE A 94 0.79 0.58 8.21
N LYS A 95 0.02 0.60 9.30
CA LYS A 95 0.27 -0.25 10.48
C LYS A 95 -0.64 -1.48 10.50
N THR A 96 -0.04 -2.63 10.76
CA THR A 96 -0.74 -3.91 10.95
C THR A 96 -0.23 -4.60 12.21
N GLY A 97 -1.14 -4.96 13.11
CA GLY A 97 -0.87 -5.72 14.32
C GLY A 97 -1.52 -7.09 14.25
N ASN A 98 -0.78 -8.12 14.65
CA ASN A 98 -1.28 -9.46 14.90
C ASN A 98 -0.95 -9.83 16.35
N MET A 99 -1.92 -10.37 17.07
CA MET A 99 -1.75 -10.77 18.46
C MET A 99 -2.44 -12.10 18.72
N SER A 100 -1.80 -12.95 19.50
CA SER A 100 -2.38 -14.19 20.01
C SER A 100 -2.45 -14.08 21.53
N MET A 101 -3.62 -14.39 22.09
CA MET A 101 -3.90 -14.22 23.51
C MET A 101 -4.63 -15.43 24.10
N VAL A 102 -4.19 -15.82 25.30
CA VAL A 102 -4.94 -16.73 26.16
C VAL A 102 -5.91 -15.91 27.00
N VAL A 103 -7.18 -16.30 26.99
CA VAL A 103 -8.26 -15.60 27.70
C VAL A 103 -9.16 -16.59 28.43
N GLU A 104 -9.75 -16.15 29.53
CA GLU A 104 -10.73 -16.96 30.27
C GLU A 104 -12.03 -17.15 29.46
N ASN A 105 -12.45 -16.11 28.73
CA ASN A 105 -13.66 -16.14 27.92
C ASN A 105 -13.46 -15.46 26.56
N VAL A 106 -13.35 -16.29 25.52
CA VAL A 106 -13.14 -15.85 24.13
C VAL A 106 -14.24 -14.90 23.64
N ARG A 107 -15.51 -15.15 23.99
CA ARG A 107 -16.63 -14.32 23.51
C ARG A 107 -16.61 -12.93 24.14
N ASP A 108 -16.27 -12.85 25.42
CA ASP A 108 -16.16 -11.58 26.15
C ASP A 108 -14.96 -10.76 25.63
N ALA A 109 -13.81 -11.39 25.41
CA ALA A 109 -12.63 -10.73 24.86
C ALA A 109 -12.91 -10.13 23.47
N ILE A 110 -13.51 -10.90 22.56
CA ILE A 110 -13.90 -10.42 21.23
C ILE A 110 -14.87 -9.23 21.33
N LYS A 111 -15.85 -9.30 22.23
CA LYS A 111 -16.80 -8.21 22.44
C LYS A 111 -16.10 -6.94 22.91
N LYS A 112 -15.19 -7.03 23.89
CA LYS A 112 -14.41 -5.90 24.40
C LYS A 112 -13.54 -5.25 23.34
N VAL A 113 -12.85 -6.04 22.51
CA VAL A 113 -12.05 -5.50 21.39
C VAL A 113 -12.93 -4.81 20.36
N GLY A 114 -14.08 -5.38 20.04
CA GLY A 114 -15.04 -4.77 19.12
C GLY A 114 -15.61 -3.45 19.64
N GLU A 115 -15.96 -3.39 20.92
CA GLU A 115 -16.45 -2.16 21.59
C GLU A 115 -15.37 -1.07 21.59
N TYR A 116 -14.14 -1.42 22.00
CA TYR A 116 -13.01 -0.49 21.95
C TYR A 116 -12.78 0.08 20.55
N ALA A 117 -12.78 -0.78 19.52
CA ALA A 117 -12.58 -0.32 18.15
C ALA A 117 -13.65 0.68 17.71
N VAL A 118 -14.92 0.45 18.04
CA VAL A 118 -16.02 1.36 17.71
C VAL A 118 -15.94 2.67 18.49
N GLU A 119 -15.58 2.62 19.78
CA GLU A 119 -15.40 3.81 20.63
C GLU A 119 -14.31 4.74 20.10
N GLN A 120 -13.24 4.18 19.54
CA GLN A 120 -12.16 4.93 18.90
C GLN A 120 -12.48 5.42 17.48
N GLY A 121 -13.72 5.25 17.00
CA GLY A 121 -14.13 5.65 15.64
C GLY A 121 -13.68 4.66 14.55
N GLY A 122 -13.27 3.46 14.94
CA GLY A 122 -12.99 2.33 14.07
C GLY A 122 -14.20 1.43 13.82
N PHE A 123 -13.95 0.26 13.25
CA PHE A 123 -15.00 -0.74 12.97
C PHE A 123 -14.46 -2.17 12.91
N ILE A 124 -15.37 -3.12 13.06
CA ILE A 124 -15.07 -4.55 12.95
C ILE A 124 -15.10 -4.96 11.48
N VAL A 125 -14.04 -5.60 11.01
CA VAL A 125 -13.94 -6.17 9.65
C VAL A 125 -14.49 -7.59 9.64
N ASN A 126 -14.09 -8.40 10.62
CA ASN A 126 -14.52 -9.78 10.79
C ASN A 126 -14.49 -10.12 12.29
N SER A 127 -15.40 -10.99 12.71
CA SER A 127 -15.32 -11.68 14.00
C SER A 127 -15.81 -13.11 13.82
N ASP A 128 -15.03 -14.07 14.33
CA ASP A 128 -15.34 -15.49 14.27
C ASP A 128 -15.09 -16.17 15.62
N VAL A 129 -15.99 -17.08 16.00
CA VAL A 129 -15.85 -17.91 17.21
C VAL A 129 -16.19 -19.34 16.88
N SER A 130 -15.26 -20.24 17.18
CA SER A 130 -15.34 -21.65 16.88
C SER A 130 -14.88 -22.49 18.07
N LYS A 131 -15.11 -23.79 17.99
CA LYS A 131 -14.75 -24.75 19.05
C LYS A 131 -13.96 -25.90 18.44
N SER A 132 -12.84 -26.27 19.06
CA SER A 132 -12.05 -27.45 18.70
C SER A 132 -11.97 -28.36 19.92
N GLY A 133 -12.60 -29.54 19.84
CA GLY A 133 -12.75 -30.42 20.99
C GLY A 133 -13.49 -29.72 22.14
N LEU A 134 -12.80 -29.49 23.26
CA LEU A 134 -13.32 -28.75 24.41
C LEU A 134 -12.89 -27.28 24.45
N ALA A 135 -11.84 -26.90 23.69
CA ALA A 135 -11.28 -25.56 23.68
C ALA A 135 -12.13 -24.63 22.80
N LEU A 136 -12.44 -23.45 23.34
CA LEU A 136 -13.05 -22.36 22.58
C LEU A 136 -11.92 -21.51 21.99
N TYR A 137 -12.05 -21.11 20.74
CA TYR A 137 -11.12 -20.20 20.09
C TYR A 137 -11.89 -19.26 19.17
N GLY A 138 -11.27 -18.13 18.85
CA GLY A 138 -11.90 -17.13 18.01
C GLY A 138 -10.88 -16.11 17.54
N ASN A 139 -11.30 -15.30 16.58
CA ASN A 139 -10.51 -14.16 16.16
C ASN A 139 -11.41 -12.98 15.87
N ILE A 140 -10.83 -11.79 15.94
CA ILE A 140 -11.44 -10.55 15.53
C ILE A 140 -10.43 -9.75 14.74
N THR A 141 -10.87 -9.16 13.64
CA THR A 141 -10.11 -8.19 12.87
C THR A 141 -10.82 -6.85 12.94
N VAL A 142 -10.13 -5.82 13.40
CA VAL A 142 -10.66 -4.45 13.53
C VAL A 142 -9.80 -3.46 12.75
N ARG A 143 -10.43 -2.40 12.27
CA ARG A 143 -9.78 -1.20 11.74
C ARG A 143 -9.93 -0.08 12.76
N VAL A 144 -8.84 0.54 13.16
CA VAL A 144 -8.83 1.66 14.12
C VAL A 144 -7.98 2.81 13.58
N PRO A 145 -8.28 4.07 13.91
CA PRO A 145 -7.42 5.20 13.52
C PRO A 145 -5.97 4.97 13.95
N VAL A 146 -5.03 5.31 13.07
CA VAL A 146 -3.59 5.10 13.33
C VAL A 146 -3.09 5.79 14.61
N ALA A 147 -3.70 6.91 14.97
CA ALA A 147 -3.41 7.65 16.20
C ALA A 147 -3.78 6.87 17.47
N SER A 148 -4.81 6.02 17.42
CA SER A 148 -5.30 5.22 18.56
C SER A 148 -4.76 3.78 18.55
N PHE A 149 -3.92 3.41 17.57
CA PHE A 149 -3.47 2.04 17.39
C PHE A 149 -2.55 1.56 18.52
N ASP A 150 -1.55 2.36 18.88
CA ASP A 150 -0.56 1.96 19.90
C ASP A 150 -1.21 1.87 21.29
N GLU A 151 -2.09 2.83 21.65
CA GLU A 151 -2.91 2.76 22.86
C GLU A 151 -3.86 1.56 22.83
N GLY A 152 -4.45 1.28 21.67
CA GLY A 152 -5.35 0.14 21.50
C GLY A 152 -4.69 -1.20 21.69
N LEU A 153 -3.42 -1.34 21.28
CA LEU A 153 -2.65 -2.53 21.59
C LEU A 153 -2.53 -2.73 23.10
N GLU A 154 -2.14 -1.70 23.85
CA GLU A 154 -1.99 -1.80 25.31
C GLU A 154 -3.31 -2.15 26.01
N VAL A 155 -4.41 -1.49 25.63
CA VAL A 155 -5.75 -1.80 26.18
C VAL A 155 -6.16 -3.25 25.89
N VAL A 156 -5.90 -3.74 24.68
CA VAL A 156 -6.25 -5.13 24.32
C VAL A 156 -5.46 -6.14 25.13
N LYS A 157 -4.18 -5.87 25.44
CA LYS A 157 -3.35 -6.75 26.29
C LYS A 157 -3.94 -6.95 27.68
N GLU A 158 -4.70 -6.01 28.21
CA GLU A 158 -5.32 -6.14 29.54
C GLU A 158 -6.44 -7.20 29.58
N TYR A 159 -6.94 -7.65 28.42
CA TYR A 159 -8.03 -8.61 28.34
C TYR A 159 -7.59 -10.08 28.48
N GLY A 160 -6.29 -10.36 28.53
CA GLY A 160 -5.75 -11.72 28.68
C GLY A 160 -4.23 -11.77 28.68
N GLU A 161 -3.68 -12.97 28.59
CA GLU A 161 -2.23 -13.18 28.51
C GLU A 161 -1.78 -13.23 27.05
N VAL A 162 -0.87 -12.35 26.64
CA VAL A 162 -0.30 -12.35 25.29
C VAL A 162 0.69 -13.49 25.15
N THR A 163 0.46 -14.37 24.19
CA THR A 163 1.39 -15.46 23.86
C THR A 163 2.33 -15.11 22.72
N SER A 164 1.87 -14.31 21.77
CA SER A 164 2.71 -13.73 20.72
C SER A 164 2.10 -12.44 20.18
N GLN A 165 2.96 -11.53 19.73
CA GLN A 165 2.56 -10.27 19.13
C GLN A 165 3.54 -9.91 18.02
N ARG A 166 3.00 -9.41 16.91
CA ARG A 166 3.79 -8.82 15.82
C ARG A 166 3.14 -7.53 15.36
N VAL A 167 3.92 -6.46 15.30
CA VAL A 167 3.50 -5.17 14.73
C VAL A 167 4.40 -4.87 13.55
N ASN A 168 3.80 -4.61 12.40
CA ASN A 168 4.51 -4.21 11.20
C ASN A 168 4.04 -2.81 10.78
N GLY A 169 4.99 -1.96 10.40
CA GLY A 169 4.74 -0.64 9.84
C GLY A 169 5.40 -0.56 8.47
N GLN A 170 4.62 -0.30 7.44
CA GLN A 170 5.13 -0.04 6.10
C GLN A 170 5.04 1.46 5.81
N ASP A 171 6.19 2.12 5.67
CA ASP A 171 6.25 3.49 5.19
C ASP A 171 6.03 3.50 3.67
N VAL A 172 4.96 4.15 3.23
CA VAL A 172 4.56 4.29 1.83
C VAL A 172 4.61 5.76 1.38
N THR A 173 5.31 6.61 2.13
CA THR A 173 5.41 8.05 1.84
C THR A 173 6.11 8.29 0.49
N GLU A 174 7.24 7.62 0.24
CA GLU A 174 7.98 7.73 -1.02
C GLU A 174 7.13 7.24 -2.19
N GLU A 175 6.51 6.05 -2.07
CA GLU A 175 5.60 5.52 -3.09
C GLU A 175 4.46 6.51 -3.41
N PHE A 176 3.86 7.11 -2.38
CA PHE A 176 2.77 8.06 -2.58
C PHE A 176 3.23 9.33 -3.31
N VAL A 177 4.39 9.88 -2.94
CA VAL A 177 4.96 11.08 -3.57
C VAL A 177 5.32 10.81 -5.03
N ASP A 178 5.91 9.65 -5.33
CA ASP A 178 6.23 9.25 -6.69
C ASP A 178 4.99 9.08 -7.57
N LEU A 179 3.92 8.48 -7.02
CA LEU A 179 2.65 8.35 -7.73
C LEU A 179 2.00 9.72 -8.00
N ASP A 180 2.07 10.66 -7.04
CA ASP A 180 1.56 12.02 -7.25
C ASP A 180 2.32 12.75 -8.38
N ALA A 181 3.65 12.65 -8.39
CA ALA A 181 4.48 13.20 -9.46
C ALA A 181 4.13 12.58 -10.82
N GLN A 182 3.89 11.27 -10.87
CA GLN A 182 3.45 10.59 -12.10
C GLN A 182 2.08 11.08 -12.58
N VAL A 183 1.09 11.24 -11.69
CA VAL A 183 -0.23 11.79 -12.05
C VAL A 183 -0.10 13.20 -12.60
N ASN A 184 0.72 14.04 -11.98
CA ASN A 184 0.94 15.41 -12.45
C ASN A 184 1.54 15.45 -13.87
N ASN A 185 2.50 14.58 -14.15
CA ASN A 185 3.10 14.44 -15.48
C ASN A 185 2.10 13.91 -16.53
N LEU A 186 1.29 12.91 -16.16
CA LEU A 186 0.27 12.36 -17.05
C LEU A 186 -0.83 13.38 -17.35
N ARG A 187 -1.27 14.17 -16.37
CA ARG A 187 -2.24 15.27 -16.58
C ARG A 187 -1.67 16.37 -17.48
N ALA A 188 -0.37 16.68 -17.34
CA ALA A 188 0.30 17.61 -18.27
C ALA A 188 0.32 17.07 -19.70
N THR A 189 0.60 15.77 -19.87
CA THR A 189 0.52 15.07 -21.17
C THR A 189 -0.89 15.06 -21.74
N GLU A 190 -1.91 14.75 -20.93
CA GLU A 190 -3.31 14.78 -21.33
C GLU A 190 -3.69 16.17 -21.84
N LYS A 191 -3.29 17.23 -21.12
CA LYS A 191 -3.53 18.61 -21.53
C LYS A 191 -2.92 18.91 -22.91
N GLN A 192 -1.70 18.46 -23.17
CA GLN A 192 -1.06 18.63 -24.48
C GLN A 192 -1.84 17.90 -25.59
N PHE A 193 -2.26 16.65 -25.36
CA PHE A 193 -3.10 15.93 -26.32
C PHE A 193 -4.44 16.61 -26.55
N LEU A 194 -5.07 17.18 -25.53
CA LEU A 194 -6.30 17.97 -25.68
C LEU A 194 -6.06 19.23 -26.54
N GLU A 195 -4.90 19.89 -26.43
CA GLU A 195 -4.55 21.02 -27.30
C GLU A 195 -4.28 20.60 -28.75
N ILE A 196 -3.68 19.42 -28.97
CA ILE A 196 -3.51 18.86 -30.32
C ILE A 196 -4.87 18.49 -30.91
N MET A 197 -5.75 17.85 -30.13
CA MET A 197 -7.11 17.48 -30.53
C MET A 197 -7.90 18.69 -31.04
N LYS A 198 -7.77 19.86 -30.40
CA LYS A 198 -8.45 21.10 -30.82
C LYS A 198 -8.00 21.61 -32.19
N LYS A 199 -6.80 21.24 -32.63
CA LYS A 199 -6.21 21.66 -33.91
C LYS A 199 -6.37 20.59 -35.00
N ALA A 200 -6.72 19.36 -34.63
CA ALA A 200 -6.85 18.25 -35.55
C ALA A 200 -8.07 18.43 -36.47
N THR A 201 -7.85 18.32 -37.78
CA THR A 201 -8.90 18.43 -38.81
C THR A 201 -9.12 17.12 -39.56
N GLU A 202 -8.13 16.23 -39.55
CA GLU A 202 -8.22 14.92 -40.19
C GLU A 202 -8.83 13.89 -39.24
N ILE A 203 -9.74 13.06 -39.74
CA ILE A 203 -10.43 12.05 -38.93
C ILE A 203 -9.43 11.06 -38.33
N GLU A 204 -8.41 10.68 -39.09
CA GLU A 204 -7.36 9.78 -38.62
C GLU A 204 -6.60 10.36 -37.42
N ASP A 205 -6.18 11.63 -37.51
CA ASP A 205 -5.53 12.34 -36.40
C ASP A 205 -6.43 12.41 -35.17
N ILE A 206 -7.71 12.73 -35.35
CA ILE A 206 -8.69 12.78 -34.24
C ILE A 206 -8.78 11.42 -33.56
N LEU A 207 -8.92 10.33 -34.32
CA LEU A 207 -8.99 8.98 -33.77
C LEU A 207 -7.68 8.58 -33.07
N ASN A 208 -6.54 8.99 -33.61
CA ASN A 208 -5.22 8.72 -33.03
C ASN A 208 -5.06 9.43 -31.68
N VAL A 209 -5.33 10.74 -31.63
CA VAL A 209 -5.24 11.52 -30.39
C VAL A 209 -6.26 11.04 -29.36
N GLN A 210 -7.47 10.64 -29.79
CA GLN A 210 -8.48 10.10 -28.87
C GLN A 210 -8.04 8.80 -28.21
N ARG A 211 -7.35 7.92 -28.95
CA ARG A 211 -6.78 6.68 -28.39
C ARG A 211 -5.73 6.99 -27.32
N GLU A 212 -4.84 7.94 -27.59
CA GLU A 212 -3.81 8.34 -26.61
C GLU A 212 -4.39 9.01 -25.37
N ILE A 213 -5.37 9.92 -25.52
CA ILE A 213 -6.09 10.51 -24.38
C ILE A 213 -6.75 9.41 -23.53
N SER A 214 -7.41 8.44 -24.18
CA SER A 214 -8.08 7.35 -23.48
C SER A 214 -7.09 6.47 -22.70
N ARG A 215 -5.91 6.21 -23.28
CA ARG A 215 -4.81 5.50 -22.61
C ARG A 215 -4.32 6.27 -21.39
N VAL A 216 -3.95 7.56 -21.57
CA VAL A 216 -3.42 8.40 -20.49
C VAL A 216 -4.42 8.52 -19.33
N ARG A 217 -5.71 8.70 -19.61
CA ARG A 217 -6.75 8.68 -18.58
C ARG A 217 -6.82 7.37 -17.82
N GLY A 218 -6.77 6.24 -18.53
CA GLY A 218 -6.76 4.92 -17.90
C GLY A 218 -5.56 4.72 -16.97
N ASP A 219 -4.40 5.29 -17.30
CA ASP A 219 -3.22 5.25 -16.43
C ASP A 219 -3.37 6.20 -15.22
N ILE A 220 -3.90 7.42 -15.41
CA ILE A 220 -4.23 8.34 -14.31
C ILE A 220 -5.20 7.67 -13.32
N ASP A 221 -6.31 7.13 -13.81
CA ASP A 221 -7.34 6.51 -12.97
C ASP A 221 -6.78 5.33 -12.16
N ARG A 222 -5.89 4.53 -12.77
CA ARG A 222 -5.21 3.42 -12.09
C ARG A 222 -4.32 3.93 -10.96
N ILE A 223 -3.50 4.95 -11.24
CA ILE A 223 -2.56 5.49 -10.26
C ILE A 223 -3.31 6.20 -9.12
N GLU A 224 -4.33 7.00 -9.43
CA GLU A 224 -5.19 7.63 -8.42
C GLU A 224 -5.89 6.60 -7.53
N GLY A 225 -6.33 5.48 -8.12
CA GLY A 225 -6.85 4.34 -7.37
C GLY A 225 -5.83 3.77 -6.37
N ARG A 226 -4.57 3.59 -6.79
CA ARG A 226 -3.48 3.14 -5.90
C ARG A 226 -3.20 4.15 -4.79
N MET A 227 -3.10 5.43 -5.11
CA MET A 227 -2.89 6.50 -4.13
C MET A 227 -4.01 6.54 -3.08
N LYS A 228 -5.26 6.40 -3.53
CA LYS A 228 -6.42 6.33 -2.63
C LYS A 228 -6.31 5.14 -1.66
N TYR A 229 -5.91 3.97 -2.16
CA TYR A 229 -5.69 2.80 -1.32
C TYR A 229 -4.60 3.03 -0.27
N LEU A 230 -3.45 3.60 -0.65
CA LEU A 230 -2.35 3.89 0.27
C LEU A 230 -2.79 4.83 1.38
N ARG A 231 -3.46 5.94 1.03
CA ARG A 231 -3.98 6.91 2.01
C ARG A 231 -4.96 6.26 2.99
N GLN A 232 -5.98 5.56 2.47
CA GLN A 232 -6.96 4.87 3.31
C GLN A 232 -6.34 3.79 4.20
N SER A 233 -5.26 3.15 3.76
CA SER A 233 -4.54 2.14 4.52
C SER A 233 -3.61 2.75 5.58
N ALA A 234 -3.15 3.98 5.38
CA ALA A 234 -2.36 4.72 6.38
C ALA A 234 -3.25 5.40 7.43
N ASP A 235 -4.46 5.83 7.06
CA ASP A 235 -5.43 6.45 7.98
C ASP A 235 -5.91 5.48 9.06
N LEU A 236 -6.09 4.21 8.69
CA LEU A 236 -6.62 3.15 9.55
C LEU A 236 -5.64 1.99 9.67
N SER A 237 -5.23 1.70 10.91
CA SER A 237 -4.44 0.52 11.24
C SER A 237 -5.33 -0.72 11.33
N THR A 238 -4.79 -1.88 10.94
CA THR A 238 -5.46 -3.17 11.09
C THR A 238 -4.93 -3.88 12.32
N LEU A 239 -5.82 -4.34 13.20
CA LEU A 239 -5.47 -5.20 14.33
C LEU A 239 -6.24 -6.51 14.23
N THR A 240 -5.51 -7.61 14.15
CA THR A 240 -6.05 -8.97 14.19
C THR A 240 -5.66 -9.61 15.51
N VAL A 241 -6.65 -10.08 16.27
CA VAL A 241 -6.41 -10.74 17.55
C VAL A 241 -7.01 -12.13 17.54
N HIS A 242 -6.20 -13.12 17.87
CA HIS A 242 -6.58 -14.51 18.05
C HIS A 242 -6.69 -14.81 19.54
N PHE A 243 -7.79 -15.44 19.93
CA PHE A 243 -8.11 -15.77 21.31
C PHE A 243 -8.32 -17.26 21.47
N SER A 244 -7.84 -17.83 22.57
CA SER A 244 -8.23 -19.16 23.01
C SER A 244 -8.13 -19.31 24.53
N THR A 245 -8.83 -20.29 25.07
CA THR A 245 -8.61 -20.76 26.45
C THR A 245 -7.40 -21.68 26.57
N ASP A 246 -6.86 -22.18 25.44
CA ASP A 246 -5.74 -23.09 25.37
C ASP A 246 -4.67 -22.53 24.41
N PRO A 247 -3.43 -22.27 24.85
CA PRO A 247 -2.39 -21.72 24.00
C PRO A 247 -2.02 -22.62 22.82
N SER A 248 -2.25 -23.93 22.89
CA SER A 248 -1.83 -24.89 21.85
C SER A 248 -2.58 -24.74 20.52
N VAL A 249 -3.69 -24.01 20.49
CA VAL A 249 -4.49 -23.75 19.27
C VAL A 249 -4.32 -22.34 18.72
N LEU A 250 -3.46 -21.52 19.34
CA LEU A 250 -3.16 -20.17 18.86
C LEU A 250 -2.04 -20.20 17.80
N PRO A 251 -2.10 -19.32 16.79
CA PRO A 251 -0.99 -19.15 15.87
C PRO A 251 0.21 -18.56 16.62
N ALA A 252 1.38 -19.15 16.41
CA ALA A 252 2.65 -18.59 16.84
C ALA A 252 3.17 -17.66 15.74
N TRP A 253 3.49 -16.43 16.12
CA TRP A 253 4.15 -15.47 15.25
C TRP A 253 5.61 -15.36 15.68
N ASP A 254 6.41 -16.39 15.38
CA ASP A 254 7.84 -16.41 15.76
C ASP A 254 8.58 -15.21 15.16
N GLU A 255 9.46 -14.58 15.94
CA GLU A 255 10.25 -13.40 15.52
C GLU A 255 11.37 -13.74 14.51
N GLU A 256 11.50 -15.00 14.07
CA GLU A 256 12.73 -15.52 13.45
C GLU A 256 12.92 -15.32 11.93
N ASP A 257 11.98 -14.67 11.21
CA ASP A 257 12.15 -14.38 9.78
C ASP A 257 12.48 -12.90 9.52
N THR A 258 13.61 -12.42 10.04
CA THR A 258 14.26 -11.16 9.58
C THR A 258 15.72 -11.37 9.23
#